data_AF-A0A2V6M365-F1
#
_entry.id   AF-A0A2V6M365-F1
#
_cell.length_a   1.000
_cell.length_b   1.000
_cell.length_c   1.000
_cell.angle_alpha   90.00
_cell.angle_beta   90.00
_cell.angle_gamma   90.00
#
_symmetry.space_group_name_H-M   'P 1'
#
loop_
_entity.id
_entity.type
_entity.pdbx_description
1 polymer ?
#
loop_
_entity_poly.entity_id
_entity_poly.type
_entity_poly.pdbx_seq_one_letter_code
_entity_poly.pdbx_strand_id
1 'polypeptide(L)'
;MQPAATIDRFRSPIAIRALNRFGAMLNGKVSRRIPAEELIETAKRRANLNDFGDGDFREPLGRLLESCWRDARLNVIGNIALRSDVLRILRNRLLLQRDRRLHS
;
A
#
# COMPACT_ATOMS: atom_id res chain seq x y z
N MET A 1 0.14 7.01 53.33
CA MET A 1 0.58 5.97 52.38
C MET A 1 -0.63 5.52 51.56
N GLN A 2 -0.68 5.83 50.27
CA GLN A 2 -1.71 5.37 49.33
C GLN A 2 -1.01 4.54 48.24
N PRO A 3 -1.43 3.30 47.92
CA PRO A 3 -0.83 2.56 46.83
C PRO A 3 -1.55 2.86 45.52
N ALA A 4 -0.73 3.20 44.53
CA ALA A 4 -1.08 3.36 43.12
C ALA A 4 -1.59 2.04 42.52
N ALA A 5 -2.82 2.02 42.03
CA ALA A 5 -3.30 1.02 41.07
C ALA A 5 -4.45 1.60 40.24
N THR A 6 -4.22 2.76 39.63
CA THR A 6 -4.98 3.17 38.46
C THR A 6 -4.21 2.65 37.24
N ILE A 7 -4.93 2.28 36.17
CA ILE A 7 -4.44 1.75 34.87
C ILE A 7 -4.40 0.20 34.78
N ASP A 8 -5.57 -0.44 34.80
CA ASP A 8 -5.78 -1.73 34.12
C ASP A 8 -7.20 -1.87 33.54
N ARG A 9 -7.58 -0.97 32.61
CA ARG A 9 -8.95 -0.98 32.03
C ARG A 9 -9.06 -0.92 30.50
N PHE A 10 -7.95 -1.04 29.75
CA PHE A 10 -8.03 -0.90 28.28
C PHE A 10 -7.29 -1.97 27.46
N ARG A 11 -7.11 -3.19 27.97
CA ARG A 11 -6.72 -4.33 27.12
C ARG A 11 -7.91 -5.24 26.87
N SER A 12 -8.82 -4.80 25.99
CA SER A 12 -9.96 -5.63 25.58
C SER A 12 -9.47 -6.82 24.74
N PRO A 13 -9.62 -8.07 25.22
CA PRO A 13 -9.20 -9.27 24.49
C PRO A 13 -10.02 -9.50 23.21
N ILE A 14 -11.17 -8.82 23.08
CA ILE A 14 -11.97 -8.82 21.84
C ILE A 14 -11.28 -7.98 20.76
N ALA A 15 -10.70 -6.82 21.09
CA ALA A 15 -9.95 -6.02 20.14
C ALA A 15 -8.71 -6.75 19.64
N ILE A 16 -7.99 -7.45 20.53
CA ILE A 16 -6.83 -8.28 20.17
C ILE A 16 -7.24 -9.46 19.29
N ARG A 17 -8.36 -10.15 19.60
CA ARG A 17 -8.88 -11.25 18.78
C ARG A 17 -9.43 -10.80 17.44
N ALA A 18 -10.09 -9.64 17.38
CA ALA A 18 -10.55 -9.05 16.13
C ALA A 18 -9.37 -8.67 15.24
N LEU A 19 -8.32 -8.06 15.81
CA LEU A 19 -7.08 -7.75 15.10
C LEU A 19 -6.38 -9.02 14.56
N ASN A 20 -6.31 -10.08 15.37
CA ASN A 20 -5.76 -11.37 14.93
C ASN A 20 -6.61 -12.05 13.83
N ARG A 21 -7.95 -11.95 13.89
CA ARG A 21 -8.86 -12.50 12.86
C ARG A 21 -8.81 -11.69 11.56
N PHE A 22 -8.72 -10.36 11.65
CA PHE A 22 -8.49 -9.48 10.49
C PHE A 22 -7.11 -9.76 9.86
N GLY A 23 -6.08 -9.96 10.68
CA GLY A 23 -4.76 -10.40 10.22
C GLY A 23 -4.83 -11.72 9.46
N ALA A 24 -5.47 -12.76 10.02
CA ALA A 24 -5.56 -14.08 9.40
C ALA A 24 -6.31 -14.10 8.05
N MET A 25 -7.36 -13.28 7.90
CA MET A 25 -8.14 -13.20 6.65
C MET A 25 -7.44 -12.35 5.56
N LEU A 26 -6.61 -11.37 5.95
CA LEU A 26 -5.82 -10.54 5.03
C LEU A 26 -4.44 -11.14 4.71
N ASN A 27 -3.90 -12.00 5.58
CA ASN A 27 -2.58 -12.62 5.46
C ASN A 27 -2.35 -13.35 4.13
N GLY A 28 -3.39 -13.95 3.54
CA GLY A 28 -3.24 -14.73 2.29
C GLY A 28 -3.11 -13.89 1.01
N LYS A 29 -3.72 -12.69 0.96
CA LYS A 29 -3.75 -11.83 -0.25
C LYS A 29 -2.87 -10.59 -0.14
N VAL A 30 -2.73 -10.04 1.06
CA VAL A 30 -2.00 -8.78 1.30
C VAL A 30 -0.51 -9.04 1.57
N SER A 31 -0.17 -10.21 2.11
CA SER A 31 1.23 -10.59 2.34
C SER A 31 1.92 -11.13 1.08
N ARG A 32 1.28 -11.07 -0.09
CA ARG A 32 1.89 -11.52 -1.36
C ARG A 32 2.71 -10.39 -1.96
N ARG A 33 3.92 -10.70 -2.45
CA ARG A 33 4.71 -9.80 -3.30
C ARG A 33 3.86 -9.38 -4.50
N ILE A 34 3.65 -8.08 -4.66
CA ILE A 34 2.89 -7.53 -5.79
C ILE A 34 3.89 -6.99 -6.81
N PRO A 35 3.90 -7.50 -8.04
CA PRO A 35 4.79 -6.98 -9.08
C PRO A 35 4.37 -5.56 -9.48
N ALA A 36 5.34 -4.73 -9.85
CA ALA A 36 5.11 -3.36 -10.30
C ALA A 36 4.06 -3.29 -11.42
N GLU A 37 4.08 -4.24 -12.35
CA GLU A 37 3.13 -4.28 -13.47
C GLU A 37 1.67 -4.45 -13.02
N GLU A 38 1.41 -5.22 -11.97
CA GLU A 38 0.05 -5.37 -11.44
C GLU A 38 -0.47 -4.05 -10.87
N LEU A 39 0.39 -3.26 -10.22
CA LEU A 39 0.05 -1.93 -9.71
C LEU A 39 -0.18 -0.94 -10.85
N ILE A 40 0.63 -1.01 -11.90
CA ILE A 40 0.47 -0.19 -13.11
C ILE A 40 -0.87 -0.49 -13.78
N GLU A 41 -1.18 -1.76 -14.04
CA GLU A 41 -2.46 -2.16 -14.63
C GLU A 41 -3.66 -1.84 -13.73
N THR A 42 -3.49 -1.94 -12.42
CA THR A 42 -4.52 -1.51 -11.47
C THR A 42 -4.74 0.01 -11.52
N ALA A 43 -3.67 0.80 -11.62
CA ALA A 43 -3.76 2.25 -11.74
C ALA A 43 -4.43 2.65 -13.05
N LYS A 44 -4.09 2.01 -14.18
CA LYS A 44 -4.74 2.24 -15.47
C LYS A 44 -6.24 2.01 -15.41
N ARG A 45 -6.65 0.84 -14.91
CA ARG A 45 -8.08 0.48 -14.74
C ARG A 45 -8.82 1.46 -13.85
N ARG A 46 -8.22 1.89 -12.73
CA ARG A 46 -8.84 2.84 -11.78
C ARG A 46 -8.94 4.26 -12.32
N ALA A 47 -7.96 4.69 -13.10
CA ALA A 47 -7.95 6.02 -13.70
C ALA A 47 -8.72 6.08 -15.03
N ASN A 48 -9.03 4.93 -15.63
CA ASN A 48 -9.49 4.79 -17.00
C ASN A 48 -8.56 5.50 -18.00
N LEU A 49 -7.25 5.40 -17.77
CA LEU A 49 -6.20 6.04 -18.55
C LEU A 49 -5.06 5.05 -18.77
N ASN A 50 -4.47 5.07 -19.97
CA ASN A 50 -3.43 4.12 -20.35
C ASN A 50 -2.09 4.78 -20.64
N ASP A 51 -2.04 6.11 -20.66
CA ASP A 51 -0.84 6.86 -20.96
C ASP A 51 -0.20 7.44 -19.71
N PHE A 52 0.98 6.93 -19.38
CA PHE A 52 1.82 7.48 -18.34
C PHE A 52 2.78 8.54 -18.88
N GLY A 53 2.98 8.66 -20.19
CA GLY A 53 4.10 9.36 -20.80
C GLY A 53 5.34 8.46 -20.77
N ASP A 54 6.50 9.05 -20.46
CA ASP A 54 7.77 8.32 -20.52
C ASP A 54 7.82 7.12 -19.56
N GLY A 55 8.35 5.98 -20.02
CA GLY A 55 8.31 4.69 -19.34
C GLY A 55 9.34 4.54 -18.21
N ASP A 56 10.24 5.50 -18.04
CA ASP A 56 11.43 5.43 -17.19
C ASP A 56 11.17 5.17 -15.70
N PHE A 57 9.93 5.36 -15.24
CA PHE A 57 9.55 5.09 -13.85
C PHE A 57 9.36 3.59 -13.55
N ARG A 58 9.19 2.75 -14.57
CA ARG A 58 8.84 1.32 -14.41
C ARG A 58 9.95 0.54 -13.71
N GLU A 59 11.19 0.72 -14.15
CA GLU A 59 12.36 0.07 -13.58
C GLU A 59 12.63 0.50 -12.12
N PRO A 60 12.73 1.80 -11.78
CA PRO A 60 12.95 2.23 -10.40
C PRO A 60 11.77 1.85 -9.48
N LEU A 61 10.53 1.82 -9.98
CA LEU A 61 9.39 1.30 -9.22
C LEU A 61 9.56 -0.18 -8.88
N GLY A 62 10.01 -1.00 -9.83
CA GLY A 62 10.34 -2.41 -9.59
C GLY A 62 11.40 -2.58 -8.52
N ARG A 63 12.49 -1.79 -8.59
CA ARG A 63 13.57 -1.82 -7.58
C ARG A 63 13.09 -1.38 -6.19
N LEU A 64 12.26 -0.34 -6.10
CA LEU A 64 11.67 0.13 -4.85
C LEU A 64 10.82 -0.98 -4.20
N LEU A 65 9.92 -1.58 -4.96
CA LEU A 65 9.07 -2.66 -4.45
C LEU A 65 9.88 -3.89 -4.04
N GLU A 66 10.96 -4.19 -4.75
CA GLU A 66 11.88 -5.27 -4.40
C GLU A 66 12.63 -5.01 -3.10
N SER A 67 13.17 -3.81 -2.92
CA SER A 67 13.83 -3.41 -1.66
C SER A 67 12.83 -3.39 -0.51
N CYS A 68 11.63 -2.82 -0.70
CA CYS A 68 10.57 -2.87 0.31
C CYS A 68 10.17 -4.31 0.66
N TRP A 69 10.18 -5.23 -0.30
CA TRP A 69 9.89 -6.64 -0.03
C TRP A 69 11.03 -7.36 0.70
N ARG A 70 12.30 -7.09 0.33
CA ARG A 70 13.48 -7.73 0.93
C ARG A 70 13.82 -7.20 2.31
N ASP A 71 13.84 -5.88 2.48
CA ASP A 71 14.34 -5.21 3.68
C ASP A 71 13.29 -5.18 4.78
N ALA A 72 12.02 -5.28 4.39
CA ALA A 72 10.94 -5.04 5.30
C ALA A 72 10.23 -6.36 5.61
N ARG A 73 10.37 -6.79 6.87
CA ARG A 73 9.40 -7.67 7.56
C ARG A 73 8.04 -6.97 7.68
N LEU A 74 7.54 -6.34 6.59
CA LEU A 74 6.40 -5.45 6.59
C LEU A 74 5.21 -6.20 7.14
N ASN A 75 4.83 -5.79 8.36
CA ASN A 75 3.56 -6.15 8.93
C ASN A 75 2.48 -5.78 7.89
N VAL A 76 1.44 -6.61 7.74
CA VAL A 76 0.37 -6.49 6.73
C VAL A 76 -0.07 -5.04 6.44
N ILE A 77 -0.14 -4.21 7.49
CA ILE A 77 -0.49 -2.78 7.42
C ILE A 77 0.46 -1.98 6.51
N GLY A 78 1.77 -2.17 6.62
CA GLY A 78 2.75 -1.44 5.82
C GLY A 78 2.73 -1.85 4.34
N ASN A 79 2.42 -3.10 4.03
CA ASN A 79 2.20 -3.53 2.64
C ASN A 79 0.97 -2.84 2.03
N ILE A 80 -0.13 -2.72 2.79
CA ILE A 80 -1.33 -1.99 2.36
C ILE A 80 -1.01 -0.53 2.10
N ALA A 81 -0.29 0.12 3.02
CA ALA A 81 0.11 1.52 2.89
C ALA A 81 0.96 1.73 1.63
N LEU A 82 2.01 0.92 1.44
CA LEU A 82 2.88 0.97 0.26
C LEU A 82 2.07 0.79 -1.04
N ARG A 83 1.19 -0.22 -1.10
CA ARG A 83 0.32 -0.45 -2.26
C ARG A 83 -0.58 0.76 -2.52
N SER A 84 -1.18 1.34 -1.48
CA SER A 84 -2.06 2.51 -1.60
C SER A 84 -1.29 3.73 -2.15
N ASP A 85 -0.10 3.99 -1.61
CA ASP A 85 0.72 5.12 -2.02
C ASP A 85 1.23 4.98 -3.45
N VAL A 86 1.73 3.80 -3.84
CA VAL A 86 2.17 3.55 -5.22
C VAL A 86 1.01 3.73 -6.20
N LEU A 87 -0.18 3.20 -5.89
CA LEU A 87 -1.36 3.37 -6.74
C LEU A 87 -1.79 4.84 -6.86
N ARG A 88 -1.70 5.60 -5.77
CA ARG A 88 -1.98 7.05 -5.76
C ARG A 88 -1.00 7.80 -6.65
N ILE A 89 0.29 7.51 -6.56
CA ILE A 89 1.34 8.12 -7.38
C ILE A 89 1.13 7.81 -8.86
N LEU A 90 0.90 6.53 -9.20
CA LEU A 90 0.64 6.10 -10.57
C LEU A 90 -0.60 6.78 -11.17
N ARG A 91 -1.69 6.84 -10.41
CA ARG A 91 -2.91 7.56 -10.82
C ARG A 91 -2.62 9.04 -11.08
N ASN A 92 -1.87 9.70 -10.20
CA ASN A 92 -1.52 11.10 -10.39
C ASN A 92 -0.69 11.30 -11.65
N ARG A 93 0.24 10.40 -11.96
CA ARG A 93 1.02 10.45 -13.20
C ARG A 93 0.14 10.34 -14.44
N LEU A 94 -0.84 9.43 -14.46
CA LEU A 94 -1.81 9.31 -15.56
C LEU A 94 -2.61 10.61 -15.75
N LEU A 95 -3.11 11.19 -14.66
CA LEU A 95 -3.88 12.43 -14.71
C LEU A 95 -3.03 13.61 -15.21
N LEU A 96 -1.82 13.78 -14.67
CA LEU A 96 -0.89 14.82 -15.11
C LEU A 96 -0.54 14.69 -16.59
N GLN A 97 -0.33 13.46 -17.06
CA GLN A 97 -0.02 13.21 -18.46
C GLN A 97 -1.20 13.52 -19.39
N ARG A 98 -2.42 13.13 -19.00
CA ARG A 98 -3.63 13.52 -19.73
C ARG A 98 -3.77 15.04 -19.78
N ASP A 99 -3.60 15.70 -18.65
CA ASP A 99 -3.76 17.15 -18.55
C ASP A 99 -2.68 17.88 -19.38
N ARG A 100 -1.45 17.36 -19.43
CA ARG A 100 -0.40 17.83 -20.34
C ARG A 100 -0.80 17.72 -21.81
N ARG A 101 -1.33 16.56 -22.24
CA ARG A 101 -1.79 16.36 -23.63
C ARG A 101 -2.93 17.28 -24.04
N LEU A 102 -3.79 17.69 -23.10
CA LEU A 102 -4.92 18.58 -23.38
C LEU A 102 -4.49 20.05 -23.55
N HIS A 103 -3.32 20.44 -23.02
CA HIS A 103 -2.83 21.82 -23.01
C HIS A 103 -1.47 21.98 -23.71
N SER A 104 -1.04 20.99 -24.49
CA SER A 104 0.14 21.01 -25.37
C SER A 104 -0.30 21.24 -26.80
#